data_AF-A0AB36RGL7-F1
#
_entry.id   AF-A0AB36RGL7-F1
#
_cell.length_a   1.000
_cell.length_b   1.000
_cell.length_c   1.000
_cell.angle_alpha   90.00
_cell.angle_beta   90.00
_cell.angle_gamma   90.00
#
_symmetry.space_group_name_H-M   'P 1'
#
loop_
_entity.id
_entity.type
_entity.pdbx_description
1 polymer ?
#
loop_
_entity_poly.entity_id
_entity_poly.type
_entity_poly.pdbx_seq_one_letter_code
_entity_poly.pdbx_strand_id
1 'polypeptide(L)'
;MARLLALEHAFCALALISASNYAYLAKSTPSAAVKQFRSAIEGSVYDSGQASTETKALMKQHLKKMFDHIAEMATHADLGTRK
;
A
#
# COMPACT_ATOMS: atom_id res chain seq x y z
N MET A 1 -19.37 11.62 1.78
CA MET A 1 -18.17 11.31 2.58
C MET A 1 -18.08 9.87 3.06
N ALA A 2 -19.10 9.29 3.71
CA ALA A 2 -19.04 7.89 4.16
C ALA A 2 -18.65 6.86 3.08
N ARG A 3 -19.15 7.01 1.84
CA ARG A 3 -18.81 6.12 0.71
C ARG A 3 -17.34 6.21 0.28
N LEU A 4 -16.74 7.40 0.31
CA LEU A 4 -15.33 7.60 -0.05
C LEU A 4 -14.40 6.99 1.01
N LEU A 5 -14.72 7.19 2.29
CA LEU A 5 -14.01 6.56 3.40
C LEU A 5 -14.10 5.03 3.33
N ALA A 6 -15.28 4.47 3.03
CA ALA A 6 -15.45 3.03 2.89
C ALA A 6 -14.59 2.45 1.74
N LEU A 7 -14.48 3.17 0.63
CA LEU A 7 -13.60 2.81 -0.49
C LEU A 7 -12.13 2.83 -0.06
N GLU A 8 -11.68 3.86 0.65
CA GLU A 8 -10.31 3.95 1.17
C GLU A 8 -9.96 2.78 2.11
N HIS A 9 -10.87 2.43 3.02
CA HIS A 9 -10.70 1.26 3.90
C HIS A 9 -10.65 -0.05 3.11
N ALA A 10 -11.49 -0.20 2.07
CA ALA A 10 -11.47 -1.38 1.22
C ALA A 10 -10.13 -1.53 0.47
N PHE A 11 -9.58 -0.42 -0.06
CA PHE A 11 -8.26 -0.43 -0.68
C PHE A 11 -7.14 -0.80 0.30
N CYS A 12 -7.15 -0.22 1.50
CA CYS A 12 -6.19 -0.57 2.55
C CYS A 12 -6.27 -2.06 2.94
N ALA A 13 -7.49 -2.60 3.08
CA ALA A 13 -7.70 -4.00 3.40
C ALA A 13 -7.19 -4.93 2.28
N LEU A 14 -7.49 -4.62 1.02
CA LEU A 14 -7.02 -5.39 -0.13
C LEU A 14 -5.49 -5.38 -0.23
N ALA A 15 -4.85 -4.25 0.03
CA ALA A 15 -3.40 -4.14 0.04
C ALA A 15 -2.76 -4.99 1.15
N LEU A 16 -3.33 -4.98 2.37
CA LEU A 16 -2.86 -5.78 3.50
C LEU A 16 -3.03 -7.30 3.26
N ILE A 17 -4.18 -7.73 2.73
CA ILE A 17 -4.43 -9.12 2.38
C ILE A 17 -3.42 -9.59 1.33
N SER A 18 -3.23 -8.78 0.27
CA SER A 18 -2.29 -9.08 -0.80
C SER A 18 -0.85 -9.15 -0.30
N ALA A 19 -0.45 -8.23 0.59
CA ALA A 19 0.89 -8.20 1.18
C ALA A 19 1.14 -9.42 2.07
N SER A 20 0.14 -9.84 2.86
CA SER A 20 0.23 -11.02 3.71
C SER A 20 0.36 -12.31 2.90
N ASN A 21 -0.44 -12.45 1.84
CA ASN A 21 -0.37 -13.60 0.93
C ASN A 21 0.97 -13.67 0.19
N TYR A 22 1.44 -12.52 -0.33
CA TYR A 22 2.74 -12.45 -0.99
C TYR A 22 3.87 -12.78 -0.02
N ALA A 23 3.84 -12.21 1.20
CA ALA A 23 4.84 -12.47 2.22
C ALA A 23 4.96 -13.97 2.55
N TYR A 24 3.83 -14.67 2.68
CA TYR A 24 3.80 -16.11 2.87
C TYR A 24 4.49 -16.87 1.72
N LEU A 25 4.14 -16.56 0.47
CA LEU A 25 4.71 -17.21 -0.72
C LEU A 25 6.20 -16.90 -0.91
N ALA A 26 6.60 -15.66 -0.62
CA ALA A 26 7.97 -15.16 -0.79
C ALA A 26 8.87 -15.42 0.43
N LYS A 27 8.36 -16.09 1.48
CA LYS A 27 9.06 -16.31 2.76
C LYS A 27 9.63 -15.01 3.34
N SER A 28 8.81 -13.96 3.34
CA SER A 28 9.14 -12.60 3.79
C SER A 28 8.13 -12.14 4.85
N THR A 29 8.28 -10.93 5.38
CA THR A 29 7.27 -10.31 6.26
C THR A 29 6.25 -9.49 5.46
N PRO A 30 4.99 -9.39 5.95
CA PRO A 30 4.01 -8.44 5.43
C PRO A 30 4.55 -7.01 5.30
N SER A 31 5.31 -6.51 6.28
CA SER A 31 5.92 -5.17 6.21
C SER A 31 6.91 -5.01 5.04
N ALA A 32 7.72 -6.03 4.75
CA ALA A 32 8.63 -6.01 3.60
C ALA A 32 7.85 -6.10 2.27
N ALA A 33 6.77 -6.88 2.22
CA ALA A 33 5.87 -6.94 1.07
C ALA A 33 5.22 -5.58 0.75
N VAL A 34 4.72 -4.87 1.76
CA VAL A 34 4.15 -3.52 1.61
C VAL A 34 5.17 -2.55 1.02
N LYS A 35 6.44 -2.60 1.47
CA LYS A 35 7.52 -1.77 0.89
C LYS A 35 7.74 -2.07 -0.59
N GLN A 36 7.75 -3.35 -0.97
CA GLN A 36 7.90 -3.75 -2.37
C GLN A 36 6.72 -3.27 -3.24
N PHE A 37 5.49 -3.39 -2.73
CA PHE A 37 4.29 -2.89 -3.43
C PHE A 37 4.32 -1.39 -3.61
N ARG A 38 4.73 -0.65 -2.58
CA ARG A 38 4.93 0.80 -2.65
C ARG A 38 5.88 1.17 -3.78
N SER A 39 7.06 0.56 -3.83
CA SER A 39 8.05 0.84 -4.87
C SER A 39 7.53 0.53 -6.27
N ALA A 40 6.82 -0.59 -6.46
CA ALA A 40 6.24 -0.96 -7.75
C ALA A 40 5.14 0.01 -8.22
N ILE A 41 4.24 0.39 -7.30
CA ILE A 41 3.13 1.30 -7.60
C ILE A 41 3.63 2.72 -7.83
N GLU A 42 4.52 3.22 -6.99
CA GLU A 42 5.18 4.52 -7.19
C GLU A 42 5.88 4.55 -8.55
N GLY A 43 6.66 3.53 -8.92
CA GLY A 43 7.27 3.41 -10.24
C GLY A 43 6.25 3.47 -11.39
N SER A 44 5.20 2.65 -11.33
CA SER A 44 4.16 2.59 -12.38
C SER A 44 3.36 3.90 -12.53
N VAL A 45 3.08 4.59 -11.43
CA VAL A 45 2.29 5.82 -11.42
C VAL A 45 3.10 6.97 -12.01
N TYR A 46 4.40 7.04 -11.72
CA TYR A 46 5.27 8.08 -12.28
C TYR A 46 5.53 7.88 -13.78
N ASP A 47 5.61 6.63 -14.24
CA ASP A 47 5.78 6.27 -15.65
C ASP A 47 4.52 6.46 -16.52
N SER A 48 3.34 6.63 -15.91
CA SER A 48 2.13 6.95 -16.66
C SER A 48 2.23 8.37 -17.24
N GLY A 49 2.70 8.47 -18.48
CA GLY A 49 2.92 9.73 -19.22
C GLY A 49 1.65 10.58 -19.47
N GLN A 50 0.48 10.15 -18.98
CA GLN A 50 -0.82 10.75 -19.27
C GLN A 50 -1.35 11.72 -18.20
N ALA A 51 -0.80 11.73 -16.99
CA ALA A 51 -1.26 12.62 -15.92
C ALA A 51 -0.48 13.95 -15.88
N SER A 52 -1.17 15.07 -15.63
CA SER A 52 -0.53 16.38 -15.45
C SER A 52 0.40 16.39 -14.23
N THR A 53 1.38 17.29 -14.21
CA THR A 53 2.36 17.41 -13.11
C THR A 53 1.68 17.58 -11.75
N GLU A 54 0.60 18.35 -11.70
CA GLU A 54 -0.17 18.62 -10.48
C GLU A 54 -0.93 17.37 -10.00
N THR A 55 -1.56 16.64 -10.91
CA THR A 55 -2.23 15.37 -10.60
C THR A 55 -1.23 14.32 -10.10
N LYS A 56 -0.03 14.25 -10.71
CA LYS A 56 1.05 13.37 -10.23
C LYS A 56 1.51 13.74 -8.82
N ALA A 57 1.61 15.02 -8.49
CA ALA A 57 2.00 15.49 -7.16
C ALA A 57 0.94 15.14 -6.09
N LEU A 58 -0.34 15.35 -6.39
CA LEU A 58 -1.44 14.99 -5.49
C LEU A 58 -1.54 13.47 -5.30
N MET A 59 -1.43 12.68 -6.39
CA MET A 59 -1.40 11.22 -6.31
C MET A 59 -0.21 10.73 -5.50
N LYS A 60 0.99 11.32 -5.67
CA LYS A 60 2.17 11.01 -4.85
C LYS A 60 1.90 11.22 -3.36
N GLN A 61 1.30 12.36 -3.00
CA GLN A 61 1.01 12.67 -1.61
C GLN A 61 -0.03 11.71 -1.01
N HIS A 62 -1.07 11.38 -1.78
CA HIS A 62 -2.12 10.46 -1.35
C HIS A 62 -1.60 9.02 -1.19
N LEU A 63 -0.89 8.50 -2.20
CA LEU A 63 -0.28 7.17 -2.15
C LEU A 63 0.70 7.04 -0.98
N LYS A 64 1.51 8.07 -0.72
CA LYS A 64 2.40 8.09 0.44
C LYS A 64 1.62 7.89 1.75
N LYS A 65 0.56 8.68 1.99
CA LYS A 65 -0.25 8.56 3.21
C LYS A 65 -0.88 7.17 3.35
N MET A 66 -1.43 6.64 2.25
CA MET A 66 -2.05 5.32 2.22
C MET A 66 -1.03 4.22 2.54
N PHE A 67 0.15 4.22 1.91
CA PHE A 67 1.19 3.22 2.17
C PHE A 67 1.81 3.34 3.55
N ASP A 68 1.98 4.57 4.07
CA ASP A 68 2.48 4.77 5.43
C ASP A 68 1.49 4.17 6.45
N HIS A 69 0.18 4.36 6.26
CA HIS A 69 -0.87 3.74 7.09
C HIS A 69 -0.90 2.21 6.97
N ILE A 70 -0.78 1.68 5.75
CA ILE A 70 -0.71 0.22 5.52
C ILE A 70 0.54 -0.38 6.16
N ALA A 71 1.68 0.33 6.13
CA ALA A 71 2.92 -0.13 6.74
C ALA A 71 2.83 -0.20 8.28
N GLU A 72 2.16 0.76 8.91
CA GLU A 72 1.84 0.73 10.33
C GLU A 72 1.00 -0.52 10.67
N MET A 73 -0.09 -0.75 9.93
CA MET A 73 -0.95 -1.93 10.09
C MET A 73 -0.20 -3.25 9.84
N ALA A 74 0.68 -3.30 8.84
CA ALA A 74 1.47 -4.49 8.52
C ALA A 74 2.50 -4.80 9.62
N THR A 75 3.05 -3.78 10.29
CA THR A 75 3.94 -3.97 11.45
C THR A 75 3.20 -4.65 12.61
N HIS A 76 1.92 -4.32 12.82
CA HIS A 76 1.09 -5.05 13.78
C HIS A 76 0.84 -6.51 13.36
N ALA A 77 0.64 -6.77 12.07
CA ALA A 77 0.49 -8.13 11.55
C ALA A 77 1.78 -8.97 11.73
N ASP A 78 2.95 -8.36 11.52
CA ASP A 78 4.25 -9.01 11.75
C ASP A 78 4.36 -9.53 13.21
N LEU A 79 3.88 -8.77 14.20
CA LEU A 79 3.87 -9.17 15.61
C LEU A 79 2.96 -10.38 15.86
N GLY A 80 1.84 -10.48 15.15
CA GLY A 80 0.92 -11.63 15.21
C GLY A 80 1.51 -12.92 14.64
N THR A 81 2.42 -12.81 13.66
CA THR A 81 3.09 -13.96 13.02
C THR A 81 4.32 -14.51 13.76
N ARG A 82 4.75 -13.86 14.85
CA ARG A 82 5.90 -14.28 15.68
C ARG A 82 5.51 -15.11 16.92
N LYS A 83 4.25 -15.52 17.05
CA LYS A 83 3.77 -16.46 18.06
C LYS A 83 3.66 -17.86 17.46
#